data_AF-A0A0B1TBR2-F1
#
_entry.id   AF-A0A0B1TBR2-F1
#
_cell.length_a   1.000
_cell.length_b   1.000
_cell.length_c   1.000
_cell.angle_alpha   90.00
_cell.angle_beta   90.00
_cell.angle_gamma   90.00
#
_symmetry.space_group_name_H-M   'P 1'
#
loop_
_entity.id
_entity.type
_entity.pdbx_description
1 polymer ?
#
loop_
_entity_poly.entity_id
_entity_poly.type
_entity_poly.pdbx_seq_one_letter_code
_entity_poly.pdbx_strand_id
1 'polypeptide(L)' 'MTCEEKHPETGSTKETTNIDPVFKVYHDCDDGIMPGQRKLKFGIPSQYISSGGLPKKLFNIGVLNLETIFPAEERKYT' A
#
# COMPACT_ATOMS: atom_id res chain seq x y z
N MET A 1 -5.85 -17.78 -0.46
CA MET A 1 -5.46 -16.37 -0.31
C MET A 1 -4.86 -16.26 1.07
N THR A 2 -3.55 -16.06 1.15
CA THR A 2 -2.89 -15.83 2.44
C THR A 2 -3.08 -14.35 2.77
N CYS A 3 -3.50 -14.04 3.99
CA CYS A 3 -3.74 -12.66 4.42
C CYS A 3 -2.49 -11.97 4.99
N GLU A 4 -1.34 -12.62 4.79
CA GLU A 4 0.00 -12.14 5.08
C GLU A 4 0.81 -12.33 3.79
N GLU A 5 1.14 -11.25 3.11
CA GLU A 5 1.84 -11.32 1.83
C GLU A 5 3.03 -10.35 1.77
N LYS A 6 4.09 -10.78 1.08
CA LYS A 6 5.29 -9.99 0.83
C LYS A 6 5.34 -9.58 -0.63
N HIS A 7 5.03 -8.31 -0.91
CA HIS A 7 4.99 -7.75 -2.26
C HIS A 7 6.13 -6.75 -2.49
N PRO A 8 7.16 -7.09 -3.30
CA PRO A 8 8.15 -6.12 -3.72
C PRO A 8 7.61 -5.26 -4.88
N GLU A 9 7.20 -4.03 -4.56
CA GLU A 9 6.64 -3.09 -5.55
C GLU A 9 7.61 -1.94 -5.87
N THR A 10 7.62 -1.51 -7.13
CA THR A 10 8.33 -0.31 -7.59
C THR A 10 7.43 0.55 -8.47
N GLY A 11 7.47 1.87 -8.29
CA GLY A 11 6.71 2.81 -9.10
C GLY A 11 7.50 4.09 -9.38
N SER A 12 7.19 4.76 -10.49
CA SER A 12 7.80 6.02 -10.88
C SER A 12 6.81 6.91 -11.61
N THR A 13 6.96 8.23 -11.49
CA THR A 13 6.26 9.23 -12.30
C THR A 13 7.24 10.34 -12.68
N LYS A 14 6.85 11.19 -13.63
CA LYS A 14 7.61 12.36 -14.07
C LYS A 14 6.92 13.63 -13.59
N GLU A 15 7.37 14.15 -12.45
CA GLU A 15 6.92 15.42 -11.89
C GLU A 15 8.06 16.43 -11.81
N THR A 16 7.71 17.73 -11.79
CA THR A 16 8.68 18.82 -11.57
C THR A 16 9.02 18.99 -10.10
N THR A 17 8.11 18.60 -9.19
CA THR A 17 8.28 18.65 -7.74
C THR A 17 8.46 17.25 -7.16
N ASN A 18 8.69 17.18 -5.85
CA ASN A 18 8.62 15.89 -5.17
C ASN A 18 7.20 15.31 -5.26
N ILE A 19 7.10 13.98 -5.25
CA ILE A 19 5.83 13.26 -5.27
C ILE A 19 5.40 12.93 -3.83
N ASP A 20 4.11 12.60 -3.67
CA ASP A 20 3.54 12.10 -2.41
C ASP A 20 2.98 10.67 -2.62
N PRO A 21 3.86 9.64 -2.64
CA PRO A 21 3.43 8.29 -2.94
C PRO A 21 2.58 7.71 -1.82
N VAL A 22 1.50 7.02 -2.19
CA VAL A 22 0.65 6.26 -1.27
C VAL A 22 0.53 4.83 -1.75
N PHE A 23 1.02 3.89 -0.95
CA PHE A 23 0.82 2.47 -1.18
C PHE A 23 -0.56 2.06 -0.66
N LYS A 24 -1.37 1.44 -1.52
CA LYS A 24 -2.75 1.04 -1.20
C LYS A 24 -2.86 -0.47 -1.29
N VAL A 25 -3.39 -1.08 -0.24
CA VAL A 25 -3.70 -2.51 -0.22
C VAL A 25 -5.20 -2.66 -0.26
N TYR A 26 -5.72 -3.43 -1.21
CA TYR A 26 -7.12 -3.81 -1.29
C TYR A 26 -7.24 -5.32 -1.00
N HIS A 27 -8.14 -5.71 -0.12
CA HIS A 27 -8.27 -7.11 0.30
C HIS A 27 -9.68 -7.45 0.76
N ASP A 28 -9.97 -8.75 0.76
CA ASP A 28 -11.23 -9.35 1.22
C ASP A 28 -10.97 -10.35 2.37
N CYS A 29 -9.83 -10.20 3.04
CA CYS A 29 -9.45 -11.03 4.20
C CYS A 29 -10.43 -10.86 5.35
N ASP A 30 -10.94 -12.00 5.85
CA ASP A 30 -11.98 -12.09 6.87
C ASP A 30 -13.20 -11.16 6.61
N ASP A 31 -13.54 -10.98 5.32
CA ASP A 31 -14.54 -9.98 4.90
C ASP A 31 -15.89 -10.61 4.46
N GLY A 32 -16.00 -11.94 4.51
CA GLY A 32 -17.23 -12.67 4.18
C GLY A 32 -17.74 -12.39 2.75
N ILE A 33 -19.06 -12.25 2.60
CA ILE A 33 -19.72 -11.88 1.33
C ILE A 33 -20.16 -10.41 1.41
N MET A 34 -19.23 -9.52 1.76
CA MET A 34 -19.50 -8.08 1.79
C MET A 34 -19.12 -7.44 0.44
N PRO A 35 -19.94 -6.54 -0.12
CA PRO A 35 -19.64 -5.87 -1.38
C PRO A 35 -18.50 -4.85 -1.25
N GLY A 36 -17.64 -4.74 -2.25
CA GLY A 36 -16.45 -3.88 -2.23
C GLY A 36 -15.30 -4.51 -1.45
N GLN A 37 -14.14 -3.86 -1.41
CA GLN A 37 -12.93 -4.37 -0.75
C GLN A 37 -12.53 -3.50 0.43
N ARG A 38 -11.98 -4.11 1.48
CA ARG A 38 -11.28 -3.38 2.55
C ARG A 38 -10.00 -2.75 1.99
N LYS A 39 -9.64 -1.57 2.48
CA LYS A 39 -8.59 -0.74 1.91
C LYS A 39 -7.72 -0.09 2.98
N LEU A 40 -6.43 -0.38 2.91
CA LEU A 40 -5.38 0.30 3.68
C LEU A 40 -4.64 1.32 2.82
N LYS A 41 -4.19 2.41 3.44
CA LYS A 41 -3.38 3.46 2.82
C LYS A 41 -2.12 3.70 3.65
N PHE A 42 -0.96 3.56 3.02
CA PHE A 42 0.32 3.83 3.63
C PHE A 42 1.02 4.95 2.86
N GLY A 43 1.19 6.10 3.52
CA GLY A 43 2.02 7.18 2.97
C GLY A 43 3.48 6.77 2.99
N ILE A 44 4.16 6.88 1.85
CA ILE A 44 5.58 6.57 1.75
C ILE A 44 6.39 7.81 2.11
N PRO A 45 7.24 7.77 3.17
CA PRO A 45 7.99 8.95 3.58
C PRO A 45 8.93 9.44 2.49
N SER A 46 9.09 10.76 2.38
CA SER A 46 9.83 11.41 1.29
C SER A 46 11.29 10.95 1.17
N GLN A 47 11.92 10.52 2.26
CA GLN A 47 13.27 9.97 2.28
C GLN A 47 13.46 8.66 1.49
N TYR A 48 12.37 7.99 1.10
CA TYR A 48 12.37 6.81 0.24
C TYR A 48 12.15 7.14 -1.24
N ILE A 49 11.90 8.41 -1.56
CA ILE A 49 11.77 8.90 -2.94
C ILE A 49 13.17 9.20 -3.46
N SER A 50 13.46 8.76 -4.68
CA SER A 50 14.70 9.08 -5.37
C SER A 50 14.43 9.56 -6.79
N SER A 51 15.21 10.55 -7.23
CA SER A 51 15.21 10.97 -8.63
C SER A 51 15.73 9.87 -9.55
N GLY A 52 15.13 9.75 -10.73
CA GLY A 52 15.37 8.67 -11.68
C GLY A 52 14.37 7.51 -11.49
N GLY A 53 14.29 6.62 -12.48
CA GLY A 53 13.32 5.51 -12.48
C GLY A 53 13.69 4.32 -11.57
N LEU A 54 14.79 4.40 -10.82
CA LEU A 54 15.26 3.31 -9.96
C LEU A 54 15.29 3.75 -8.49
N PRO A 55 14.70 2.97 -7.57
CA PRO A 55 14.70 3.29 -6.15
C PRO A 55 16.09 3.12 -5.55
N LYS A 56 16.54 4.10 -4.74
CA LYS A 56 17.82 4.03 -4.00
C LYS A 56 17.69 3.39 -2.61
N LYS A 57 16.47 3.36 -2.07
CA LYS A 57 16.14 2.79 -0.76
C LYS A 57 14.80 2.06 -0.86
N LEU A 58 14.70 0.94 -0.15
CA LEU A 58 13.45 0.18 -0.05
C LEU A 58 12.72 0.56 1.22
N PHE A 59 11.43 0.88 1.09
CA PHE A 59 10.53 1.06 2.22
C PHE A 59 9.98 -0.31 2.64
N ASN A 60 10.49 -0.85 3.74
CA ASN A 60 10.05 -2.13 4.28
C ASN A 60 9.05 -1.88 5.42
N ILE A 61 7.77 -2.17 5.17
CA ILE A 61 6.70 -2.06 6.17
C ILE A 61 6.57 -3.31 7.06
N GLY A 62 7.33 -4.37 6.76
CA GLY A 62 7.28 -5.65 7.47
C GLY A 62 6.25 -6.60 6.88
N VAL A 63 5.75 -7.49 7.73
CA VAL A 63 4.65 -8.43 7.43
C VAL A 63 3.43 -7.94 8.20
N LEU A 64 2.32 -7.75 7.48
CA LEU A 64 1.05 -7.34 8.04
C LEU A 64 0.05 -8.48 7.89
N ASN A 65 -0.66 -8.79 8.96
CA ASN A 65 -1.82 -9.67 8.90
C ASN A 65 -3.05 -8.82 8.58
N LEU A 66 -3.70 -9.11 7.44
CA LEU A 66 -4.82 -8.33 6.91
C LEU A 66 -6.19 -8.84 7.40
N GLU A 67 -6.23 -9.85 8.28
CA GLU A 67 -7.48 -10.32 8.91
C GLU A 67 -7.95 -9.32 9.97
N THR A 68 -7.01 -8.76 10.75
CA THR A 68 -7.32 -7.74 11.77
C THR A 68 -7.82 -6.43 11.15
N ILE A 69 -8.54 -5.64 11.95
CA ILE A 69 -9.00 -4.29 11.58
C ILE A 69 -7.92 -3.28 11.90
N PHE A 70 -7.58 -2.42 10.93
CA PHE A 70 -6.61 -1.34 11.12
C PHE A 70 -7.31 -0.01 11.37
N PRO A 71 -6.73 0.89 12.19
CA PRO A 71 -7.22 2.26 12.31
C PRO A 71 -7.26 2.96 10.95
N ALA A 72 -8.36 3.69 10.68
CA ALA A 72 -8.60 4.39 9.41
C ALA A 72 -8.64 3.49 8.16
N GLU A 73 -8.87 2.19 8.34
CA GLU A 73 -9.21 1.30 7.24
C GLU A 73 -10.53 1.74 6.58
N GLU A 74 -10.51 1.82 5.25
CA GLU A 74 -11.64 2.23 4.44
C GLU A 74 -12.25 1.03 3.72
N ARG A 75 -13.47 1.22 3.20
CA ARG A 75 -14.07 0.29 2.25
C ARG A 75 -14.20 0.94 0.88
N LYS A 76 -13.67 0.30 -0.15
CA LYS A 76 -13.79 0.74 -1.55
C LYS A 76 -14.85 -0.08 -2.25
N TYR A 77 -15.98 0.56 -2.53
CA TYR A 77 -16.95 0.06 -3.49
C TYR A 77 -16.46 0.40 -4.90
N THR A 78 -16.31 -0.62 -5.73
CA THR A 78 -15.99 -0.50 -7.15
C THR A 78 -17.26 -0.23 -7.93
#